data_AF-A0A9E4AVF8-F1
#
_entry.id   AF-A0A9E4AVF8-F1
#
_cell.length_a   1.000
_cell.length_b   1.000
_cell.length_c   1.000
_cell.angle_alpha   90.00
_cell.angle_beta   90.00
_cell.angle_gamma   90.00
#
_symmetry.space_group_name_H-M   'P 1'
#
loop_
_entity.id
_entity.type
_entity.pdbx_description
1 polymer ?
#
loop_
_entity_poly.entity_id
_entity_poly.type
_entity_poly.pdbx_seq_one_letter_code
_entity_poly.pdbx_strand_id
1 'polypeptide(L)'
;MEVATILERIYQLLSSLKGGTMIPTEVVLSPQSYAKLVSELAEKLGSQGISHLQLAHHLALSVSIQQENTDLVVLKELTPNPCPICHRRLTFLRETMERFENDNSDLIRCPMGHRYPGVLKVYYLNILQHGERDDTEKPIKTCPDCGGKNIQYLGPKVMFCLDCDWDSGMEARY
;
A
#
# COMPACT_ATOMS: atom_id res chain seq x y z
N MET A 1 -27.49 3.04 3.15
CA MET A 1 -26.18 2.46 2.83
C MET A 1 -25.31 2.65 4.05
N GLU A 2 -24.85 1.58 4.68
CA GLU A 2 -23.91 1.69 5.79
C GLU A 2 -22.58 2.20 5.26
N VAL A 3 -22.03 3.23 5.90
CA VAL A 3 -20.72 3.77 5.56
C VAL A 3 -19.67 2.76 6.05
N ALA A 4 -18.93 2.16 5.13
CA ALA A 4 -17.87 1.20 5.47
C ALA A 4 -16.89 1.79 6.49
N THR A 5 -16.58 0.99 7.52
CA THR A 5 -15.67 1.34 8.62
C THR A 5 -14.24 1.56 8.12
N ILE A 6 -13.38 2.21 8.92
CA ILE A 6 -11.98 2.42 8.53
C ILE A 6 -11.27 1.06 8.43
N LEU A 7 -11.55 0.16 9.37
CA LEU A 7 -11.01 -1.20 9.38
C LEU A 7 -11.34 -1.96 8.09
N GLU A 8 -12.60 -1.91 7.64
CA GLU A 8 -13.03 -2.55 6.40
C GLU A 8 -12.36 -1.95 5.16
N ARG A 9 -12.22 -0.62 5.11
CA ARG A 9 -11.55 0.06 3.99
C ARG A 9 -10.08 -0.36 3.89
N ILE A 10 -9.37 -0.46 5.01
CA ILE A 10 -8.00 -0.96 5.05
C ILE A 10 -7.96 -2.40 4.54
N TYR A 11 -8.84 -3.28 5.02
CA TYR A 11 -8.86 -4.68 4.54
C TYR A 11 -9.18 -4.80 3.06
N GLN A 12 -10.11 -4.01 2.54
CA GLN A 12 -10.42 -3.98 1.12
C GLN A 12 -9.20 -3.57 0.29
N LEU A 13 -8.46 -2.54 0.72
CA LEU A 13 -7.22 -2.14 0.05
C LEU A 13 -6.17 -3.25 0.10
N LEU A 14 -5.87 -3.78 1.28
CA LEU A 14 -4.83 -4.80 1.46
C LEU A 14 -5.14 -6.10 0.72
N SER A 15 -6.39 -6.55 0.73
CA SER A 15 -6.81 -7.77 0.00
C SER A 15 -6.84 -7.58 -1.51
N SER A 16 -6.96 -6.33 -1.98
CA SER A 16 -6.98 -6.02 -3.41
C SER A 16 -5.58 -5.98 -4.03
N LEU A 17 -4.53 -5.72 -3.24
CA LEU A 17 -3.13 -5.72 -3.68
C LEU A 17 -2.65 -7.16 -3.95
N LYS A 18 -2.94 -7.68 -5.15
CA LYS A 18 -2.77 -9.12 -5.48
C LYS A 18 -1.34 -9.53 -5.88
N GLY A 19 -0.32 -8.83 -5.38
CA GLY A 19 1.07 -9.30 -5.45
C GLY A 19 1.80 -8.95 -6.74
N GLY A 20 1.69 -7.70 -7.19
CA GLY A 20 2.63 -7.14 -8.15
C GLY A 20 3.99 -6.80 -7.51
N THR A 21 4.70 -5.81 -8.05
CA THR A 21 6.02 -5.37 -7.55
C THR A 21 5.92 -4.49 -6.31
N MET A 22 4.75 -3.90 -6.05
CA MET A 22 4.49 -3.04 -4.90
C MET A 22 3.96 -3.84 -3.72
N ILE A 23 4.46 -3.57 -2.52
CA ILE A 23 4.00 -4.22 -1.30
C ILE A 23 3.55 -3.18 -0.26
N PRO A 24 2.44 -3.44 0.47
CA PRO A 24 2.07 -2.60 1.60
C PRO A 24 3.05 -2.82 2.76
N THR A 25 3.58 -1.74 3.32
CA THR A 25 4.55 -1.81 4.43
C THR A 25 4.06 -1.18 5.71
N GLU A 26 3.18 -0.18 5.61
CA GLU A 26 2.77 0.61 6.75
C GLU A 26 1.37 1.20 6.53
N VAL A 27 0.65 1.39 7.62
CA VAL A 27 -0.59 2.17 7.68
C VAL A 27 -0.32 3.42 8.52
N VAL A 28 -0.46 4.60 7.90
CA VAL A 28 -0.29 5.90 8.56
C VAL A 28 -1.68 6.48 8.81
N LEU A 29 -2.00 6.80 10.06
CA LEU A 29 -3.32 7.29 10.46
C LEU A 29 -3.23 8.63 11.16
N SER A 30 -4.28 9.44 10.99
CA SER A 30 -4.50 10.59 11.84
C SER A 30 -4.85 10.12 13.26
N PRO A 31 -4.65 10.94 14.31
CA PRO A 31 -4.98 10.53 15.67
C PRO A 31 -6.46 10.14 15.83
N GLN A 32 -7.34 10.81 15.08
CA GLN A 32 -8.79 10.58 15.06
C GLN A 32 -9.13 9.24 14.41
N SER A 33 -8.57 8.98 13.22
CA SER A 33 -8.76 7.71 12.51
C SER A 33 -8.17 6.52 13.25
N TYR A 34 -7.02 6.71 13.92
CA TYR A 34 -6.42 5.69 14.79
C TYR A 34 -7.35 5.34 15.95
N ALA A 35 -7.88 6.34 16.68
CA ALA A 35 -8.79 6.10 17.79
C ALA A 35 -10.05 5.34 17.33
N LYS A 36 -10.60 5.74 16.17
CA LYS A 36 -11.76 5.06 15.58
C LYS A 36 -11.45 3.62 15.20
N LEU A 37 -10.31 3.37 14.56
CA LEU A 37 -9.87 2.03 14.16
C LEU A 37 -9.68 1.10 15.37
N VAL A 38 -9.11 1.61 16.46
CA VAL A 38 -8.96 0.88 17.73
C VAL A 38 -10.33 0.50 18.30
N SER A 39 -11.29 1.42 18.32
CA SER A 39 -12.66 1.14 18.77
C SER A 39 -13.36 0.11 17.90
N GLU A 40 -13.31 0.25 16.57
CA GLU A 40 -13.89 -0.70 15.61
C GLU A 40 -13.32 -2.12 15.81
N LEU A 41 -12.01 -2.23 16.04
CA LEU A 41 -11.38 -3.52 16.29
C LEU A 41 -11.73 -4.10 17.67
N ALA A 42 -11.79 -3.26 18.71
CA ALA A 42 -12.19 -3.69 20.05
C ALA A 42 -13.62 -4.26 20.05
N GLU A 43 -14.56 -3.59 19.38
CA GLU A 43 -15.93 -4.05 19.20
C GLU A 43 -15.97 -5.40 18.46
N LYS A 44 -15.23 -5.52 17.36
CA LYS A 44 -15.16 -6.75 16.55
C LYS A 44 -14.57 -7.94 17.32
N LEU A 45 -13.64 -7.69 18.24
CA LEU A 45 -13.01 -8.73 19.08
C LEU A 45 -13.71 -8.93 20.43
N GLY A 46 -14.71 -8.11 20.77
CA GLY A 46 -15.38 -8.15 22.07
C GLY A 46 -14.44 -7.82 23.25
N SER A 47 -13.44 -6.97 23.04
CA SER A 47 -12.45 -6.59 24.07
C SER A 47 -12.68 -5.16 24.57
N GLN A 48 -12.27 -4.86 25.81
CA GLN A 48 -12.37 -3.51 26.39
C GLN A 48 -11.20 -2.58 25.97
N GLY A 49 -10.33 -3.03 25.08
CA GLY A 49 -9.20 -2.25 24.59
C GLY A 49 -8.32 -3.06 23.66
N ILE A 50 -7.65 -2.36 22.76
CA ILE A 50 -6.69 -2.91 21.81
C ILE A 50 -5.41 -2.09 21.93
N SER A 51 -4.30 -2.77 22.21
CA SER A 51 -2.98 -2.13 22.20
C SER A 51 -2.52 -1.86 20.77
N HIS A 52 -1.64 -0.88 20.62
CA HIS A 52 -1.03 -0.56 19.33
C HIS A 52 -0.38 -1.79 18.67
N LEU A 53 0.30 -2.64 19.46
CA LEU A 53 0.92 -3.86 18.98
C LEU A 53 -0.12 -4.88 18.49
N GLN A 54 -1.25 -5.02 19.20
CA GLN A 54 -2.34 -5.90 18.77
C GLN A 54 -2.95 -5.43 17.44
N LEU A 55 -3.12 -4.12 17.25
CA LEU A 55 -3.58 -3.56 15.99
C LEU A 55 -2.61 -3.85 14.84
N ALA A 56 -1.31 -3.59 15.04
CA ALA A 56 -0.28 -3.87 14.03
C ALA A 56 -0.22 -5.36 13.65
N HIS A 57 -0.29 -6.25 14.64
CA HIS A 57 -0.39 -7.70 14.39
C HIS A 57 -1.66 -8.08 13.63
N HIS A 58 -2.79 -7.44 13.93
CA HIS A 58 -4.06 -7.73 13.27
C HIS A 58 -4.08 -7.28 11.79
N LEU A 59 -3.34 -6.22 11.47
CA LEU A 59 -3.16 -5.74 10.09
C LEU A 59 -1.98 -6.41 9.36
N ALA A 60 -1.11 -7.13 10.09
CA ALA A 60 0.17 -7.65 9.60
C ALA A 60 1.05 -6.55 8.96
N LEU A 61 0.95 -5.32 9.47
CA LEU A 61 1.67 -4.14 9.00
C LEU A 61 2.06 -3.25 10.19
N SER A 62 3.13 -2.47 10.02
CA SER A 62 3.44 -1.38 10.94
C SER A 62 2.32 -0.34 10.90
N VAL A 63 2.02 0.27 12.05
CA VAL A 63 1.04 1.35 12.16
C VAL A 63 1.76 2.56 12.73
N SER A 64 1.63 3.72 12.09
CA SER A 64 2.10 4.98 12.65
C SER A 64 0.98 6.01 12.74
N ILE A 65 1.15 6.94 13.68
CA ILE A 65 0.20 8.02 13.93
C ILE A 65 0.92 9.32 13.59
N GLN A 66 0.40 10.06 12.62
CA GLN A 66 0.99 11.31 12.14
C GLN A 66 0.00 12.47 12.25
N GLN A 67 0.33 13.63 11.64
CA GLN A 67 -0.45 14.87 11.73
C GLN A 67 -1.90 14.70 11.25
N GLU A 68 -2.73 15.72 11.44
CA GLU A 68 -4.11 15.69 10.95
C GLU A 68 -4.14 15.52 9.41
N ASN A 69 -5.15 14.77 8.92
CA ASN A 69 -5.36 14.42 7.50
C ASN A 69 -4.41 13.37 6.88
N THR A 70 -3.63 12.63 7.67
CA THR A 70 -2.81 11.52 7.15
C THR A 70 -3.52 10.18 7.33
N ASP A 71 -4.32 9.73 6.36
CA ASP A 71 -4.95 8.39 6.39
C ASP A 71 -4.57 7.60 5.13
N LEU A 72 -3.42 6.92 5.20
CA LEU A 72 -2.72 6.36 4.05
C LEU A 72 -2.24 4.92 4.30
N VAL A 73 -2.22 4.11 3.25
CA VAL A 73 -1.42 2.88 3.17
C VAL A 73 -0.15 3.21 2.39
N VAL A 74 1.01 2.94 2.98
CA VAL A 74 2.31 3.09 2.34
C VAL A 74 2.61 1.83 1.55
N LEU A 75 2.85 1.99 0.26
CA LEU A 75 3.38 0.95 -0.61
C LEU A 75 4.85 1.22 -0.89
N LYS A 76 5.65 0.16 -0.98
CA LYS A 76 7.04 0.24 -1.43
C LYS A 76 7.25 -0.63 -2.65
N GLU A 77 8.10 -0.16 -3.56
CA GLU A 77 8.53 -0.88 -4.75
C GLU A 77 10.06 -0.84 -4.86
N LEU A 78 10.67 -1.98 -5.15
CA LEU A 78 12.11 -2.07 -5.38
C LEU A 78 12.36 -2.15 -6.89
N THR A 79 13.00 -1.12 -7.44
CA THR A 79 13.26 -0.99 -8.88
C THR A 79 14.77 -1.08 -9.15
N PRO A 80 15.23 -1.84 -10.15
CA PRO A 80 14.44 -2.66 -11.06
C PRO A 80 14.04 -4.02 -10.45
N ASN A 81 12.80 -4.43 -10.69
CA ASN A 81 12.29 -5.79 -10.45
C ASN A 81 11.36 -6.14 -11.61
N PRO A 82 11.65 -7.17 -12.45
CA PRO A 82 12.61 -8.26 -12.25
C PRO A 82 14.09 -7.85 -12.33
N CYS A 83 14.97 -8.75 -11.87
CA CYS A 83 16.41 -8.55 -11.93
C CYS A 83 16.88 -8.27 -13.36
N PRO A 84 17.69 -7.23 -13.61
CA PRO A 84 18.11 -6.85 -14.96
C PRO A 84 19.12 -7.83 -15.57
N ILE A 85 19.76 -8.68 -14.75
CA ILE A 85 20.79 -9.63 -15.18
C ILE A 85 20.19 -10.99 -15.54
N CYS A 86 19.27 -11.51 -14.71
CA CYS A 86 18.71 -12.85 -14.91
C CYS A 86 17.20 -12.87 -15.17
N HIS A 87 16.56 -11.71 -15.22
CA HIS A 87 15.13 -11.50 -15.50
C HIS A 87 14.16 -12.24 -14.56
N ARG A 88 14.67 -12.76 -13.44
CA ARG A 88 13.83 -13.36 -12.39
C ARG A 88 13.28 -12.28 -11.48
N ARG A 89 11.99 -12.41 -11.15
CA ARG A 89 11.35 -11.59 -10.12
C ARG A 89 12.03 -11.82 -8.77
N LEU A 90 12.11 -10.75 -7.99
CA LEU A 90 12.51 -10.83 -6.61
C LEU A 90 11.43 -11.58 -5.81
N THR A 91 11.86 -12.56 -5.04
CA THR A 91 11.02 -13.30 -4.08
C THR A 91 11.28 -12.76 -2.68
N PHE A 92 10.33 -12.92 -1.74
CA PHE A 92 10.48 -12.39 -0.37
C PHE A 92 10.75 -10.87 -0.40
N LEU A 93 9.85 -10.13 -1.07
CA LEU A 93 10.02 -8.71 -1.36
C LEU A 93 10.15 -7.88 -0.10
N ARG A 94 9.39 -8.19 0.96
CA ARG A 94 9.43 -7.47 2.23
C ARG A 94 10.82 -7.54 2.87
N GLU A 95 11.35 -8.75 2.96
CA GLU A 95 12.68 -9.01 3.51
C GLU A 95 13.79 -8.45 2.62
N THR A 96 13.57 -8.44 1.30
CA THR A 96 14.52 -7.86 0.34
C THR A 96 14.56 -6.33 0.46
N MET A 97 13.41 -5.68 0.62
CA MET A 97 13.33 -4.23 0.84
C MET A 97 13.92 -3.85 2.19
N GLU A 98 13.60 -4.57 3.26
CA GLU A 98 14.19 -4.30 4.59
C GLU A 98 15.72 -4.42 4.56
N ARG A 99 16.27 -5.41 3.83
CA ARG A 99 17.72 -5.50 3.63
C ARG A 99 18.27 -4.33 2.84
N PHE A 100 17.59 -3.92 1.75
CA PHE A 100 18.01 -2.79 0.95
C PHE A 100 18.01 -1.48 1.74
N GLU A 101 17.01 -1.26 2.60
CA GLU A 101 16.94 -0.08 3.48
C GLU A 101 18.04 -0.04 4.53
N ASN A 102 18.44 -1.21 5.04
CA ASN A 102 19.50 -1.33 6.04
C ASN A 102 20.93 -1.38 5.44
N ASP A 103 21.03 -1.76 4.17
CA ASP A 103 22.30 -1.89 3.43
C ASP A 103 22.55 -0.60 2.65
N ASN A 104 23.41 0.28 3.20
CA ASN A 104 23.80 1.56 2.60
C ASN A 104 24.60 1.43 1.27
N SER A 105 24.50 0.30 0.57
CA SER A 105 25.18 0.05 -0.69
C SER A 105 24.36 0.43 -1.93
N ASP A 106 23.07 0.73 -1.78
CA ASP A 106 22.12 0.95 -2.89
C ASP A 106 22.09 -0.21 -3.90
N LEU A 107 22.47 -1.42 -3.45
CA LEU A 107 22.49 -2.63 -4.28
C LEU A 107 21.37 -3.59 -3.91
N ILE A 108 20.56 -3.95 -4.91
CA ILE A 108 19.60 -5.04 -4.79
C ILE A 108 20.32 -6.37 -5.02
N ARG A 109 20.07 -7.33 -4.12
CA ARG A 109 20.53 -8.71 -4.28
C ARG A 109 19.38 -9.61 -4.74
N CYS A 110 19.47 -10.17 -5.96
CA CYS A 110 18.47 -11.14 -6.40
C CYS A 110 18.68 -12.53 -5.76
N PRO A 111 17.65 -13.41 -5.80
CA PRO A 111 17.76 -14.79 -5.29
C PRO A 111 18.86 -15.64 -5.94
N MET A 112 19.27 -15.30 -7.17
CA MET A 112 20.36 -15.99 -7.88
C MET A 112 21.76 -15.48 -7.49
N GLY A 113 21.85 -14.50 -6.60
CA GLY A 113 23.12 -13.95 -6.12
C GLY A 113 23.66 -12.74 -6.87
N HIS A 114 23.04 -12.33 -7.99
CA HIS A 114 23.42 -11.09 -8.66
C HIS A 114 23.14 -9.87 -7.79
N ARG A 115 24.04 -8.89 -7.86
CA ARG A 115 23.92 -7.57 -7.24
C ARG A 115 23.84 -6.53 -8.34
N TYR A 116 22.92 -5.58 -8.20
CA TYR A 116 22.74 -4.52 -9.18
C TYR A 116 22.20 -3.26 -8.49
N PRO A 117 22.50 -2.06 -9.03
CA PRO A 117 21.96 -0.82 -8.49
C PRO A 117 20.44 -0.83 -8.46
N GLY A 118 19.88 -0.29 -7.39
CA GLY A 118 18.44 -0.17 -7.25
C GLY A 118 18.01 1.08 -6.54
N VAL A 119 16.71 1.31 -6.56
CA VAL A 119 16.02 2.36 -5.82
C VAL A 119 14.78 1.78 -5.16
N LEU A 120 14.53 2.23 -3.93
CA LEU A 120 13.28 1.97 -3.24
C LEU A 120 12.37 3.16 -3.50
N LYS A 121 11.25 2.91 -4.16
CA LYS A 121 10.21 3.92 -4.38
C LYS A 121 9.13 3.72 -3.34
N VAL A 122 8.66 4.82 -2.77
CA VAL A 122 7.58 4.84 -1.78
C VAL A 122 6.37 5.54 -2.39
N TYR A 123 5.21 4.93 -2.23
CA TYR A 123 3.93 5.38 -2.75
C TYR A 123 2.89 5.44 -1.64
N TYR A 124 1.89 6.31 -1.79
CA TYR A 124 0.84 6.48 -0.81
C TYR A 124 -0.55 6.27 -1.42
N LEU A 125 -1.34 5.39 -0.80
CA LEU A 125 -2.74 5.17 -1.15
C LEU A 125 -3.64 5.72 -0.05
N ASN A 126 -4.58 6.59 -0.41
CA ASN A 126 -5.56 7.12 0.54
C ASN A 126 -6.53 6.04 1.02
N ILE A 127 -6.68 5.89 2.34
CA ILE A 127 -7.67 5.02 2.99
C ILE A 127 -9.06 5.65 2.89
N LEU A 128 -9.12 6.96 3.18
CA LEU A 128 -10.32 7.76 3.04
C LEU A 128 -10.29 8.40 1.66
N GLN A 129 -11.06 7.84 0.70
CA GLN A 129 -11.29 8.48 -0.59
C GLN A 129 -11.79 9.90 -0.34
N HIS A 130 -10.97 10.91 -0.65
CA HIS A 130 -11.46 12.28 -0.76
C HIS A 130 -12.37 12.33 -2.00
N GLY A 131 -13.68 12.53 -1.77
CA GLY A 131 -14.66 12.78 -2.83
C GLY A 131 -15.43 11.54 -3.28
N GLU A 132 -16.48 11.20 -2.54
CA GLU A 132 -17.73 10.90 -3.26
C GLU A 132 -18.10 12.20 -4.00
N ARG A 133 -18.07 12.16 -5.34
CA ARG A 133 -18.47 13.20 -6.33
C ARG A 133 -17.35 14.10 -6.86
N ASP A 134 -16.92 13.78 -8.09
CA ASP A 134 -17.34 14.60 -9.24
C ASP A 134 -17.49 13.68 -10.47
N ASP A 135 -18.72 13.50 -10.95
CA ASP A 135 -19.15 12.60 -12.03
C ASP A 135 -18.78 13.12 -13.44
N THR A 136 -17.70 13.89 -13.59
CA THR A 136 -17.44 14.66 -14.82
C THR A 136 -16.30 14.16 -15.71
N GLU A 137 -15.49 13.19 -15.29
CA GLU A 137 -14.52 12.54 -16.18
C GLU A 137 -14.77 11.02 -16.22
N LYS A 138 -15.02 10.48 -17.42
CA LYS A 138 -15.39 9.08 -17.63
C LYS A 138 -14.41 8.16 -16.89
N PRO A 139 -14.84 7.42 -15.85
CA PRO A 139 -13.94 6.56 -15.12
C PRO A 139 -13.41 5.49 -16.07
N ILE A 140 -12.09 5.34 -16.16
CA ILE A 140 -11.48 4.16 -16.76
C ILE A 140 -11.91 2.97 -15.89
N LYS A 141 -12.99 2.29 -16.27
CA LYS A 141 -13.53 1.16 -15.51
C LYS A 141 -12.69 -0.11 -15.64
N THR A 142 -11.62 -0.07 -16.45
CA THR A 142 -10.84 -1.25 -16.82
C THR A 142 -9.39 -0.86 -17.05
N CYS A 143 -8.48 -1.56 -16.39
CA CYS A 143 -7.05 -1.30 -16.44
C CYS A 143 -6.56 -1.50 -17.87
N PRO A 144 -5.84 -0.52 -18.45
CA PRO A 144 -5.34 -0.64 -19.82
C PRO A 144 -4.24 -1.71 -19.96
N ASP A 145 -3.55 -2.05 -18.86
CA ASP A 145 -2.45 -3.02 -18.86
C ASP A 145 -2.96 -4.46 -18.70
N CYS A 146 -3.80 -4.72 -17.71
CA CYS A 146 -4.23 -6.09 -17.37
C CYS A 146 -5.71 -6.39 -17.65
N GLY A 147 -6.52 -5.40 -18.03
CA GLY A 147 -7.97 -5.58 -18.18
C GLY A 147 -8.74 -5.75 -16.87
N GLY A 148 -8.08 -5.59 -15.72
CA GLY A 148 -8.66 -5.65 -14.38
C GLY A 148 -9.66 -4.53 -14.11
N LYS A 149 -10.63 -4.76 -13.24
CA LYS A 149 -11.65 -3.75 -12.87
C LYS A 149 -11.38 -3.10 -11.51
N ASN A 150 -10.39 -3.60 -10.78
CA ASN A 150 -10.03 -3.10 -9.46
C ASN A 150 -9.10 -1.89 -9.61
N ILE A 151 -9.67 -0.73 -9.96
CA ILE A 151 -8.95 0.53 -10.09
C ILE A 151 -9.32 1.44 -8.93
N GLN A 152 -8.29 1.94 -8.26
CA GLN A 152 -8.40 3.01 -7.27
C GLN A 152 -8.13 4.36 -7.95
N TYR A 153 -9.01 5.32 -7.70
CA TYR A 153 -8.85 6.71 -8.12
C TYR A 153 -8.22 7.49 -6.97
N LEU A 154 -7.01 8.00 -7.19
CA LEU A 154 -6.21 8.70 -6.18
C LEU A 154 -6.26 10.23 -6.35
N GLY A 155 -6.74 10.69 -7.51
CA GLY A 155 -6.99 12.08 -7.84
C GLY A 155 -7.58 12.21 -9.25
N PRO A 156 -7.77 13.44 -9.76
CA PRO A 156 -8.45 13.66 -11.05
C PRO A 156 -7.81 12.93 -12.24
N LYS A 157 -6.48 12.72 -12.20
CA LYS A 157 -5.72 12.08 -13.30
C LYS A 157 -4.83 10.92 -12.83
N VAL A 158 -4.96 10.52 -11.56
CA VAL A 158 -4.10 9.49 -10.96
C VAL A 158 -4.97 8.29 -10.60
N MET A 159 -4.67 7.18 -11.26
CA MET A 159 -5.33 5.89 -11.11
C MET A 159 -4.29 4.84 -10.78
N PHE A 160 -4.68 3.85 -9.98
CA PHE A 160 -3.86 2.71 -9.61
C PHE A 160 -4.66 1.42 -9.78
N CYS A 161 -4.12 0.46 -10.51
CA CYS A 161 -4.72 -0.86 -10.66
C CYS A 161 -4.22 -1.79 -9.56
N LEU A 162 -5.13 -2.20 -8.69
CA LEU A 162 -4.83 -3.09 -7.57
C LEU A 162 -4.48 -4.53 -8.04
N ASP A 163 -4.86 -4.89 -9.28
CA ASP A 163 -4.61 -6.22 -9.83
C ASP A 163 -3.20 -6.39 -10.41
N CYS A 164 -2.58 -5.34 -10.98
CA CYS A 164 -1.28 -5.44 -11.67
C CYS A 164 -0.28 -4.33 -11.35
N ASP A 165 -0.60 -3.47 -10.39
CA ASP A 165 0.19 -2.30 -9.98
C ASP A 165 0.39 -1.23 -11.08
N TRP A 166 -0.35 -1.30 -12.18
CA TRP A 166 -0.33 -0.23 -13.18
C TRP A 166 -0.82 1.08 -12.58
N ASP A 167 -0.05 2.15 -12.74
CA ASP A 167 -0.42 3.49 -12.31
C ASP A 167 -0.40 4.49 -13.48
N SER A 168 -1.22 5.53 -13.40
CA SER A 168 -1.32 6.57 -14.44
C SER A 168 -0.52 7.84 -14.15
N GLY A 169 0.40 7.82 -13.17
CA GLY A 169 1.16 8.99 -12.74
C GLY A 169 1.23 9.16 -11.22
N MET A 170 1.33 8.07 -10.46
CA MET A 170 1.64 8.12 -9.05
C MET A 170 3.06 8.65 -8.85
N GLU A 171 3.21 9.67 -7.99
CA GLU A 171 4.51 10.22 -7.65
C GLU A 171 5.24 9.30 -6.66
N ALA A 172 6.38 8.76 -7.08
CA ALA A 172 7.30 8.08 -6.19
C ALA A 172 7.98 9.09 -5.25
N ARG A 173 8.06 8.73 -3.98
CA ARG A 173 8.91 9.36 -2.97
C ARG A 173 10.16 8.50 -2.79
N TYR A 174 11.30 9.13 -2.50
CA TYR A 174 12.61 8.49 -2.32
C TYR A 174 13.11 8.73 -0.89
#